data_AF-B9L0U1-F1
#
_entry.id   AF-B9L0U1-F1
#
_cell.length_a   1.000
_cell.length_b   1.000
_cell.length_c   1.000
_cell.angle_alpha   90.00
_cell.angle_beta   90.00
_cell.angle_gamma   90.00
#
_symmetry.space_group_name_H-M   'P 1'
#
loop_
_entity.id
_entity.type
_entity.pdbx_description
1 polymer ?
#
loop_
_entity_poly.entity_id
_entity_poly.type
_entity_poly.pdbx_seq_one_letter_code
_entity_poly.pdbx_strand_id
1 'polypeptide(L)'
;MRASRLAWALYSGYVVALLFGVGGIAIALQRPDLWAHLELGRSVYSFGMKWGGVAYIVLGAAALFVYAWSTIGPRRTLTFFLLSVTISLSAELIGTSTGWPFGNYSYTSGLGYKILDRVPFTIPLSWFTVGLASYLLALRLRRYLPRRGSSWPPVLTGVWLLVVWDLVLDPAMAHEAMQARFWVWHQTGSYFGMPFINFAGWALTGMAFTAASRWAWRAEPVLRSASFPYAIYAANILFASALCATVGLWGPIALAFVAGLLPATLALVTNDSTRVGTRRADQQEPEPVVERISWLVLRTLARLTLRRPIVFRTAQPLPTGPTILAAQHVHHLDDGRALLAIIDRPVRFLVALDWVPDRRWRRVMELLCRTAGWPTIVRPREIDRPGQVYSPREAHRLLVGGLREAVRRVAAGQLLVVFPEGYPLVDPHLPARRSENDRLAPGAVWIARAAAARASSPVSVFPVQLETTGSPIVVTIGEPMVVTSQTDVAWATRQLEVILRASQPVALPSDDRLATQLAGEER
;
A
#
# COMPACT_ATOMS: atom_id res chain seq x y z
N MET A 1 22.44 13.89 -20.33
CA MET A 1 21.66 15.11 -20.03
C MET A 1 20.69 15.50 -21.15
N ARG A 2 21.11 15.65 -22.41
CA ARG A 2 20.23 16.04 -23.54
C ARG A 2 19.03 15.10 -23.76
N ALA A 3 19.26 13.78 -23.78
CA ALA A 3 18.18 12.80 -23.98
C ALA A 3 17.14 12.78 -22.84
N SER A 4 17.57 13.02 -21.60
CA SER A 4 16.64 13.12 -20.46
C SER A 4 15.76 14.36 -20.53
N ARG A 5 16.30 15.50 -20.96
CA ARG A 5 15.50 16.72 -21.20
C ARG A 5 14.49 16.52 -22.33
N LEU A 6 14.90 15.87 -23.41
CA LEU A 6 14.01 15.56 -24.53
C LEU A 6 12.86 14.62 -24.11
N ALA A 7 13.16 13.57 -23.33
CA ALA A 7 12.13 12.67 -22.82
C ALA A 7 11.09 13.41 -21.97
N TRP A 8 11.53 14.32 -21.09
CA TRP A 8 10.61 15.14 -20.28
C TRP A 8 9.83 16.16 -21.12
N ALA A 9 10.43 16.76 -22.14
CA ALA A 9 9.71 17.65 -23.06
C ALA A 9 8.60 16.92 -23.84
N LEU A 10 8.91 15.71 -24.35
CA LEU A 10 7.91 14.84 -24.98
C LEU A 10 6.84 14.40 -23.98
N TYR A 11 7.22 14.11 -22.74
CA TYR A 11 6.27 13.80 -21.67
C TYR A 11 5.34 14.99 -21.37
N SER A 12 5.84 16.23 -21.35
CA SER A 12 5.00 17.41 -21.19
C SER A 12 3.98 17.55 -22.32
N GLY A 13 4.41 17.34 -23.58
CA GLY A 13 3.49 17.30 -24.72
C GLY A 13 2.45 16.17 -24.60
N TYR A 14 2.88 14.99 -24.17
CA TYR A 14 2.02 13.85 -23.86
C TYR A 14 0.95 14.19 -22.82
N VAL A 15 1.33 14.83 -21.70
CA VAL A 15 0.39 15.24 -20.64
C VAL A 15 -0.60 16.30 -21.16
N VAL A 16 -0.13 17.27 -21.96
CA VAL A 16 -1.03 18.26 -22.58
C VAL A 16 -2.04 17.59 -23.50
N ALA A 17 -1.60 16.67 -24.36
CA ALA A 17 -2.49 15.92 -25.25
C ALA A 17 -3.51 15.06 -24.47
N LEU A 18 -3.07 14.45 -23.37
CA LEU A 18 -3.91 13.67 -22.47
C LEU A 18 -4.96 14.54 -21.77
N LEU A 19 -4.57 15.66 -21.18
CA LEU A 19 -5.48 16.61 -20.54
C LEU A 19 -6.48 17.20 -21.54
N PHE A 20 -6.01 17.51 -22.74
CA PHE A 20 -6.87 17.95 -23.84
C PHE A 20 -7.88 16.86 -24.23
N GLY A 21 -7.47 15.60 -24.30
CA GLY A 21 -8.36 14.46 -24.54
C GLY A 21 -9.43 14.29 -23.45
N VAL A 22 -9.03 14.37 -22.17
CA VAL A 22 -9.98 14.33 -21.04
C VAL A 22 -10.93 15.52 -21.10
N GLY A 23 -10.44 16.74 -21.31
CA GLY A 23 -11.30 17.92 -21.45
C GLY A 23 -12.29 17.79 -22.62
N GLY A 24 -11.84 17.22 -23.74
CA GLY A 24 -12.70 16.92 -24.88
C GLY A 24 -13.84 15.96 -24.55
N ILE A 25 -13.52 14.85 -23.86
CA ILE A 25 -14.50 13.80 -23.54
C ILE A 25 -15.39 14.19 -22.34
N ALA A 26 -14.80 14.73 -21.28
CA ALA A 26 -15.47 15.06 -20.03
C ALA A 26 -16.31 16.33 -20.11
N ILE A 27 -15.84 17.34 -20.86
CA ILE A 27 -16.44 18.67 -20.88
C ILE A 27 -17.04 18.97 -22.24
N ALA A 28 -16.23 18.90 -23.31
CA ALA A 28 -16.69 19.37 -24.62
C ALA A 28 -17.84 18.51 -25.17
N LEU A 29 -17.74 17.18 -25.08
CA LEU A 29 -18.78 16.25 -25.50
C LEU A 29 -20.08 16.38 -24.67
N GLN A 30 -19.97 16.59 -23.36
CA GLN A 30 -21.13 16.67 -22.48
C GLN A 30 -21.83 18.03 -22.48
N ARG A 31 -21.09 19.11 -22.82
CA ARG A 31 -21.56 20.50 -22.77
C ARG A 31 -21.29 21.25 -24.07
N PRO A 32 -21.92 20.84 -25.20
CA PRO A 32 -21.76 21.51 -26.48
C PRO A 32 -22.24 22.96 -26.47
N ASP A 33 -23.16 23.31 -25.56
CA ASP A 33 -23.66 24.67 -25.34
C ASP A 33 -22.53 25.69 -25.12
N LEU A 34 -21.44 25.27 -24.48
CA LEU A 34 -20.33 26.15 -24.09
C LEU A 34 -19.43 26.57 -25.26
N TRP A 35 -19.41 25.83 -26.37
CA TRP A 35 -18.41 26.03 -27.43
C TRP A 35 -18.92 25.85 -28.86
N ALA A 36 -20.06 25.17 -29.07
CA ALA A 36 -20.54 24.84 -30.42
C ALA A 36 -20.94 26.08 -31.24
N HIS A 37 -21.27 27.19 -30.57
CA HIS A 37 -21.58 28.47 -31.20
C HIS A 37 -20.33 29.20 -31.72
N LEU A 38 -19.14 28.84 -31.25
CA LEU A 38 -17.87 29.44 -31.68
C LEU A 38 -17.26 28.64 -32.83
N GLU A 39 -16.88 29.33 -33.91
CA GLU A 39 -16.17 28.69 -35.04
C GLU A 39 -14.85 28.06 -34.62
N LEU A 40 -14.07 28.77 -33.80
CA LEU A 40 -12.84 28.24 -33.21
C LEU A 40 -13.12 26.99 -32.34
N GLY A 41 -14.20 26.99 -31.57
CA GLY A 41 -14.61 25.86 -30.73
C GLY A 41 -14.88 24.60 -31.56
N ARG A 42 -15.64 24.73 -32.65
CA ARG A 42 -15.91 23.62 -33.59
C ARG A 42 -14.64 23.11 -34.27
N SER A 43 -13.76 24.00 -34.70
CA SER A 43 -12.47 23.63 -35.31
C SER A 43 -11.55 22.90 -34.35
N VAL A 44 -11.42 23.39 -33.11
CA VAL A 44 -10.62 22.75 -32.05
C VAL A 44 -11.20 21.38 -31.68
N TYR A 45 -12.53 21.28 -31.57
CA TYR A 45 -13.20 20.02 -31.28
C TYR A 45 -12.99 18.98 -32.41
N SER A 46 -13.18 19.38 -33.67
CA SER A 46 -12.95 18.51 -34.83
C SER A 46 -11.50 18.04 -34.91
N PHE A 47 -10.55 18.97 -34.72
CA PHE A 47 -9.13 18.64 -34.64
C PHE A 47 -8.85 17.66 -33.51
N GLY A 48 -9.44 17.90 -32.34
CA GLY A 48 -9.24 17.09 -31.15
C GLY A 48 -9.78 15.66 -31.27
N MET A 49 -10.98 15.51 -31.80
CA MET A 49 -11.56 14.18 -32.06
C MET A 49 -10.77 13.40 -33.11
N LYS A 50 -10.12 14.08 -34.06
CA LYS A 50 -9.31 13.44 -35.10
C LYS A 50 -7.91 13.05 -34.63
N TRP A 51 -7.25 13.91 -33.86
CA TRP A 51 -5.82 13.77 -33.56
C TRP A 51 -5.49 13.60 -32.09
N GLY A 52 -6.40 13.91 -31.16
CA GLY A 52 -6.13 13.87 -29.72
C GLY A 52 -5.69 12.49 -29.24
N GLY A 53 -6.46 11.45 -29.61
CA GLY A 53 -6.14 10.05 -29.33
C GLY A 53 -4.78 9.61 -29.88
N VAL A 54 -4.50 9.96 -31.14
CA VAL A 54 -3.24 9.62 -31.81
C VAL A 54 -2.05 10.36 -31.17
N ALA A 55 -2.20 11.66 -30.91
CA ALA A 55 -1.14 12.50 -30.40
C ALA A 55 -0.67 12.05 -29.02
N TYR A 56 -1.59 11.75 -28.09
CA TYR A 56 -1.18 11.31 -26.76
C TYR A 56 -0.47 9.95 -26.82
N ILE A 57 -0.96 8.98 -27.61
CA ILE A 57 -0.30 7.66 -27.69
C ILE A 57 1.11 7.79 -28.30
N VAL A 58 1.24 8.52 -29.41
CA VAL A 58 2.52 8.69 -30.11
C VAL A 58 3.52 9.46 -29.26
N LEU A 59 3.11 10.55 -28.59
CA LEU A 59 3.97 11.33 -27.71
C LEU A 59 4.39 10.52 -26.48
N GLY A 60 3.49 9.73 -25.89
CA GLY A 60 3.79 8.84 -24.77
C GLY A 60 4.82 7.77 -25.17
N ALA A 61 4.62 7.13 -26.32
CA ALA A 61 5.55 6.14 -26.86
C ALA A 61 6.93 6.76 -27.17
N ALA A 62 6.96 7.92 -27.81
CA ALA A 62 8.21 8.63 -28.10
C ALA A 62 8.95 9.05 -26.82
N ALA A 63 8.22 9.58 -25.83
CA ALA A 63 8.78 9.99 -24.54
C ALA A 63 9.43 8.81 -23.80
N LEU A 64 8.71 7.68 -23.72
CA LEU A 64 9.23 6.47 -23.07
C LEU A 64 10.35 5.83 -23.87
N PHE A 65 10.29 5.83 -25.20
CA PHE A 65 11.34 5.30 -26.06
C PHE A 65 12.65 6.07 -25.87
N VAL A 66 12.62 7.41 -25.92
CA VAL A 66 13.80 8.27 -25.68
C VAL A 66 14.34 8.08 -24.27
N TYR A 67 13.47 8.01 -23.27
CA TYR A 67 13.87 7.72 -21.90
C TYR A 67 14.58 6.37 -21.78
N ALA A 68 13.96 5.30 -22.28
CA ALA A 68 14.47 3.94 -22.21
C ALA A 68 15.80 3.82 -22.97
N TRP A 69 15.90 4.42 -24.16
CA TRP A 69 17.11 4.43 -24.97
C TRP A 69 18.32 4.95 -24.18
N SER A 70 18.11 6.03 -23.43
CA SER A 70 19.15 6.65 -22.60
C SER A 70 19.42 5.94 -21.27
N THR A 71 18.46 5.15 -20.76
CA THR A 71 18.51 4.59 -19.40
C THR A 71 18.86 3.10 -19.38
N ILE A 72 18.22 2.29 -20.24
CA ILE A 72 18.43 0.84 -20.30
C ILE A 72 19.23 0.42 -21.53
N GLY A 73 19.51 1.36 -22.44
CA GLY A 73 20.36 1.21 -23.62
C GLY A 73 19.61 0.83 -24.90
N PRO A 74 20.17 1.14 -26.08
CA PRO A 74 19.48 1.04 -27.37
C PRO A 74 19.03 -0.38 -27.71
N ARG A 75 19.91 -1.38 -27.49
CA ARG A 75 19.60 -2.79 -27.77
C ARG A 75 18.38 -3.25 -26.98
N ARG A 76 18.35 -2.97 -25.66
CA ARG A 76 17.24 -3.39 -24.81
C ARG A 76 15.94 -2.69 -25.18
N THR A 77 15.98 -1.38 -25.39
CA THR A 77 14.84 -0.58 -25.83
C THR A 77 14.27 -1.09 -27.15
N LEU A 78 15.13 -1.31 -28.15
CA LEU A 78 14.69 -1.78 -29.46
C LEU A 78 14.11 -3.20 -29.39
N THR A 79 14.74 -4.12 -28.66
CA THR A 79 14.21 -5.47 -28.45
C THR A 79 12.82 -5.44 -27.84
N PHE A 80 12.61 -4.66 -26.77
CA PHE A 80 11.29 -4.58 -26.13
C PHE A 80 10.27 -3.88 -27.03
N PHE A 81 10.65 -2.81 -27.71
CA PHE A 81 9.80 -2.13 -28.67
C PHE A 81 9.32 -3.10 -29.76
N LEU A 82 10.23 -3.79 -30.44
CA LEU A 82 9.90 -4.71 -31.51
C LEU A 82 9.06 -5.91 -31.01
N LEU A 83 9.42 -6.51 -29.87
CA LEU A 83 8.67 -7.64 -29.33
C LEU A 83 7.28 -7.24 -28.84
N SER A 84 7.16 -6.13 -28.10
CA SER A 84 5.85 -5.65 -27.64
C SER A 84 4.96 -5.24 -28.81
N VAL A 85 5.47 -4.50 -29.80
CA VAL A 85 4.68 -4.08 -30.97
C VAL A 85 4.24 -5.29 -31.79
N THR A 86 5.15 -6.21 -32.13
CA THR A 86 4.82 -7.36 -32.98
C THR A 86 3.88 -8.32 -32.26
N ILE A 87 4.18 -8.70 -31.01
CA ILE A 87 3.36 -9.68 -30.27
C ILE A 87 1.97 -9.11 -29.96
N SER A 88 1.89 -7.85 -29.52
CA SER A 88 0.58 -7.22 -29.26
C SER A 88 -0.21 -7.05 -30.55
N LEU A 89 0.39 -6.56 -31.64
CA LEU A 89 -0.32 -6.43 -32.92
C LEU A 89 -0.84 -7.78 -33.42
N SER A 90 -0.05 -8.85 -33.32
CA SER A 90 -0.51 -10.20 -33.67
C SER A 90 -1.67 -10.65 -32.77
N ALA A 91 -1.56 -10.47 -31.45
CA ALA A 91 -2.63 -10.84 -30.51
C ALA A 91 -3.93 -10.04 -30.77
N GLU A 92 -3.81 -8.76 -31.08
CA GLU A 92 -4.91 -7.84 -31.40
C GLU A 92 -5.60 -8.22 -32.73
N LEU A 93 -4.82 -8.55 -33.76
CA LEU A 93 -5.36 -9.02 -35.04
C LEU A 93 -6.07 -10.37 -34.90
N ILE A 94 -5.53 -11.28 -34.09
CA ILE A 94 -6.18 -12.57 -33.78
C ILE A 94 -7.43 -12.34 -32.93
N GLY A 95 -7.36 -11.46 -31.93
CA GLY A 95 -8.48 -11.11 -31.04
C GLY A 95 -9.66 -10.51 -31.78
N THR A 96 -9.41 -9.49 -32.60
CA THR A 96 -10.44 -8.81 -33.41
C THR A 96 -10.98 -9.67 -34.57
N SER A 97 -10.37 -10.82 -34.87
CA SER A 97 -10.86 -11.75 -35.91
C SER A 97 -11.54 -12.99 -35.34
N THR A 98 -11.05 -13.54 -34.23
CA THR A 98 -11.50 -14.81 -33.66
C THR A 98 -12.21 -14.67 -32.31
N GLY A 99 -12.08 -13.52 -31.64
CA GLY A 99 -12.53 -13.30 -30.27
C GLY A 99 -11.56 -13.83 -29.21
N TRP A 100 -10.44 -14.47 -29.57
CA TRP A 100 -9.41 -14.90 -28.63
C TRP A 100 -8.11 -14.12 -28.86
N PRO A 101 -7.42 -13.59 -27.83
CA PRO A 101 -7.58 -13.90 -26.41
C PRO A 101 -8.45 -12.90 -25.62
N PHE A 102 -8.99 -11.85 -26.24
CA PHE A 102 -9.59 -10.72 -25.50
C PHE A 102 -11.12 -10.76 -25.36
N GLY A 103 -11.80 -11.56 -26.18
CA GLY A 103 -13.24 -11.48 -26.43
C GLY A 103 -13.53 -10.87 -27.81
N ASN A 104 -14.79 -10.93 -28.24
CA ASN A 104 -15.23 -10.38 -29.52
C ASN A 104 -15.50 -8.87 -29.41
N TYR A 105 -14.68 -8.06 -30.09
CA TYR A 105 -14.82 -6.62 -30.18
C TYR A 105 -14.21 -6.08 -31.48
N SER A 106 -14.55 -4.83 -31.82
CA SER A 106 -13.93 -4.13 -32.95
C SER A 106 -13.55 -2.69 -32.58
N TYR A 107 -12.42 -2.23 -33.10
CA TYR A 107 -12.00 -0.84 -32.95
C TYR A 107 -12.80 0.10 -33.86
N THR A 108 -12.99 1.34 -33.40
CA THR A 108 -13.50 2.44 -34.22
C THR A 108 -12.34 3.19 -34.90
N SER A 109 -12.63 4.31 -35.58
CA SER A 109 -11.63 5.09 -36.33
C SER A 109 -10.97 6.20 -35.50
N GLY A 110 -11.27 6.30 -34.20
CA GLY A 110 -10.81 7.41 -33.35
C GLY A 110 -9.35 7.34 -32.91
N LEU A 111 -8.64 6.25 -33.18
CA LEU A 111 -7.26 6.00 -32.74
C LEU A 111 -6.25 5.96 -33.90
N GLY A 112 -6.61 6.51 -35.06
CA GLY A 112 -5.78 6.55 -36.26
C GLY A 112 -6.13 5.47 -37.28
N TYR A 113 -5.30 5.35 -38.33
CA TYR A 113 -5.54 4.36 -39.39
C TYR A 113 -5.39 2.93 -38.88
N LYS A 114 -6.16 2.00 -39.46
CA LYS A 114 -6.17 0.59 -39.07
C LYS A 114 -5.22 -0.23 -39.93
N ILE A 115 -4.50 -1.12 -39.29
CA ILE A 115 -3.71 -2.18 -39.92
C ILE A 115 -4.67 -3.33 -40.24
N LEU A 116 -4.68 -3.76 -41.51
CA LEU A 116 -5.60 -4.79 -42.03
C LEU A 116 -7.08 -4.47 -41.74
N ASP A 117 -7.45 -3.19 -41.76
CA ASP A 117 -8.79 -2.67 -41.44
C ASP A 117 -9.36 -3.05 -40.06
N ARG A 118 -8.51 -3.59 -39.16
CA ARG A 118 -8.93 -4.09 -37.84
C ARG A 118 -8.36 -3.30 -36.68
N VAL A 119 -7.03 -3.20 -36.60
CA VAL A 119 -6.34 -2.71 -35.39
C VAL A 119 -5.66 -1.36 -35.66
N PRO A 120 -5.96 -0.29 -34.93
CA PRO A 120 -5.29 0.99 -35.09
C PRO A 120 -3.78 0.87 -34.84
N PHE A 121 -2.96 1.54 -35.65
CA PHE A 121 -1.49 1.46 -35.53
C PHE A 121 -0.95 1.97 -34.17
N THR A 122 -1.74 2.78 -33.47
CA THR A 122 -1.42 3.32 -32.15
C THR A 122 -1.56 2.27 -31.04
N ILE A 123 -2.40 1.24 -31.19
CA ILE A 123 -2.63 0.24 -30.15
C ILE A 123 -1.33 -0.46 -29.74
N PRO A 124 -0.51 -1.02 -30.65
CA PRO A 124 0.78 -1.61 -30.29
C PRO A 124 1.75 -0.62 -29.63
N LEU A 125 1.66 0.68 -29.93
CA LEU A 125 2.47 1.72 -29.28
C LEU A 125 2.02 1.97 -27.84
N SER A 126 0.72 1.86 -27.56
CA SER A 126 0.17 1.90 -26.20
C SER A 126 0.67 0.71 -25.38
N TRP A 127 0.62 -0.51 -25.94
CA TRP A 127 1.18 -1.71 -25.34
C TRP A 127 2.66 -1.56 -24.97
N PHE A 128 3.47 -1.03 -25.90
CA PHE A 128 4.86 -0.70 -25.63
C PHE A 128 4.99 0.28 -24.45
N THR A 129 4.21 1.36 -24.46
CA THR A 129 4.31 2.46 -23.50
C THR A 129 3.95 2.00 -22.08
N VAL A 130 2.76 1.44 -21.91
CA VAL A 130 2.29 1.00 -20.59
C VAL A 130 3.05 -0.26 -20.15
N GLY A 131 3.32 -1.18 -21.08
CA GLY A 131 4.02 -2.43 -20.79
C GLY A 131 5.45 -2.20 -20.31
N LEU A 132 6.24 -1.36 -21.00
CA LEU A 132 7.61 -1.07 -20.59
C LEU A 132 7.63 -0.25 -19.30
N ALA A 133 6.77 0.75 -19.14
CA ALA A 133 6.70 1.55 -17.91
C ALA A 133 6.39 0.66 -16.69
N SER A 134 5.38 -0.21 -16.81
CA SER A 134 4.99 -1.19 -15.79
C SER A 134 6.13 -2.15 -15.45
N TYR A 135 6.84 -2.67 -16.45
CA TYR A 135 7.97 -3.56 -16.21
C TYR A 135 9.16 -2.85 -15.53
N LEU A 136 9.49 -1.62 -15.93
CA LEU A 136 10.54 -0.84 -15.28
C LEU A 136 10.21 -0.49 -13.82
N LEU A 137 8.93 -0.22 -13.53
CA LEU A 137 8.45 -0.09 -12.15
C LEU A 137 8.61 -1.40 -11.38
N ALA A 138 8.22 -2.53 -11.98
CA ALA A 138 8.35 -3.84 -11.36
C ALA A 138 9.81 -4.21 -11.01
N LEU A 139 10.79 -3.81 -11.83
CA LEU A 139 12.21 -3.98 -11.51
C LEU A 139 12.61 -3.24 -10.23
N ARG A 140 12.04 -2.06 -9.97
CA ARG A 140 12.27 -1.31 -8.73
C ARG A 140 11.51 -1.89 -7.55
N LEU A 141 10.31 -2.42 -7.80
CA LEU A 141 9.50 -3.09 -6.79
C LEU A 141 10.07 -4.46 -6.39
N ARG A 142 11.00 -5.03 -7.16
CA ARG A 142 11.67 -6.30 -6.88
C ARG A 142 12.18 -6.44 -5.45
N ARG A 143 12.65 -5.34 -4.84
CA ARG A 143 13.15 -5.33 -3.44
C ARG A 143 12.08 -5.72 -2.40
N TYR A 144 10.81 -5.60 -2.75
CA TYR A 144 9.65 -5.95 -1.93
C TYR A 144 9.11 -7.35 -2.21
N LEU A 145 9.60 -8.00 -3.26
CA LEU A 145 9.13 -9.31 -3.68
C LEU A 145 9.96 -10.41 -3.00
N PRO A 146 9.37 -11.61 -2.76
CA PRO A 146 10.07 -12.73 -2.15
C PRO A 146 11.36 -13.08 -2.89
N ARG A 147 12.50 -13.04 -2.19
CA ARG A 147 13.80 -13.48 -2.70
C ARG A 147 13.92 -15.00 -2.64
N ARG A 148 13.31 -15.71 -3.60
CA ARG A 148 13.44 -17.18 -3.74
C ARG A 148 14.27 -17.59 -4.95
N GLY A 149 15.30 -16.83 -5.31
CA GLY A 149 16.16 -17.10 -6.49
C GLY A 149 15.46 -17.04 -7.86
N SER A 150 14.14 -16.92 -7.90
CA SER A 150 13.35 -16.84 -9.13
C SER A 150 13.39 -15.44 -9.73
N SER A 151 13.50 -15.42 -11.06
CA SER A 151 13.60 -14.20 -11.86
C SER A 151 12.25 -13.73 -12.42
N TRP A 152 11.20 -14.50 -12.17
CA TRP A 152 9.81 -14.25 -12.56
C TRP A 152 9.06 -13.17 -11.78
N PRO A 153 9.35 -12.87 -10.49
CA PRO A 153 8.54 -11.89 -9.74
C PRO A 153 8.41 -10.52 -10.42
N PRO A 154 9.45 -9.90 -11.01
CA PRO A 154 9.30 -8.64 -11.75
C PRO A 154 8.47 -8.75 -13.02
N VAL A 155 8.48 -9.90 -13.70
CA VAL A 155 7.62 -10.12 -14.88
C VAL A 155 6.16 -10.13 -14.45
N LEU A 156 5.83 -10.93 -13.43
CA LEU A 156 4.47 -11.04 -12.90
C LEU A 156 3.96 -9.70 -12.36
N THR A 157 4.80 -8.96 -11.63
CA THR A 157 4.43 -7.62 -11.13
C THR A 157 4.26 -6.61 -12.27
N GLY A 158 5.09 -6.65 -13.31
CA GLY A 158 4.93 -5.78 -14.48
C GLY A 158 3.63 -6.07 -15.25
N VAL A 159 3.33 -7.35 -15.44
CA VAL A 159 2.06 -7.80 -16.06
C VAL A 159 0.87 -7.41 -15.21
N TRP A 160 0.95 -7.54 -13.88
CA TRP A 160 -0.10 -7.08 -12.97
C TRP A 160 -0.39 -5.59 -13.14
N LEU A 161 0.64 -4.74 -13.12
CA LEU A 161 0.46 -3.29 -13.29
C LEU A 161 -0.14 -2.94 -14.66
N LEU A 162 0.23 -3.67 -15.71
CA LEU A 162 -0.35 -3.53 -17.05
C LEU A 162 -1.84 -3.90 -17.07
N VAL A 163 -2.22 -5.05 -16.48
CA VAL A 163 -3.62 -5.50 -16.39
C VAL A 163 -4.45 -4.55 -15.52
N VAL A 164 -3.89 -3.97 -14.46
CA VAL A 164 -4.60 -2.97 -13.65
C VAL A 164 -4.94 -1.72 -14.46
N TRP A 165 -4.09 -1.33 -15.42
CA TRP A 165 -4.42 -0.20 -16.28
C TRP A 165 -5.61 -0.50 -17.19
N ASP A 166 -5.63 -1.67 -17.82
CA ASP A 166 -6.76 -2.16 -18.64
C ASP A 166 -8.06 -2.25 -17.82
N LEU A 167 -7.96 -2.79 -16.60
CA LEU A 167 -9.06 -2.92 -15.66
C LEU A 167 -9.75 -1.60 -15.30
N VAL A 168 -9.05 -0.48 -15.44
CA VAL A 168 -9.59 0.85 -15.14
C VAL A 168 -10.06 1.54 -16.42
N LEU A 169 -9.32 1.41 -17.52
CA LEU A 169 -9.66 2.07 -18.77
C LEU A 169 -10.90 1.46 -19.42
N ASP A 170 -10.95 0.14 -19.53
CA ASP A 170 -11.96 -0.55 -20.31
C ASP A 170 -13.39 -0.37 -19.81
N PRO A 171 -13.68 -0.34 -18.49
CA PRO A 171 -15.02 -0.03 -17.99
C PRO A 171 -15.55 1.32 -18.47
N ALA A 172 -14.71 2.35 -18.50
CA ALA A 172 -15.13 3.66 -18.97
C ALA A 172 -15.48 3.63 -20.47
N MET A 173 -14.70 2.87 -21.25
CA MET A 173 -14.87 2.75 -22.69
C MET A 173 -16.02 1.83 -23.12
N ALA A 174 -16.34 0.82 -22.30
CA ALA A 174 -17.48 -0.07 -22.49
C ALA A 174 -18.81 0.54 -22.01
N HIS A 175 -18.77 1.60 -21.20
CA HIS A 175 -19.97 2.18 -20.60
C HIS A 175 -20.91 2.81 -21.64
N GLU A 176 -22.22 2.57 -21.49
CA GLU A 176 -23.20 3.00 -22.47
C GLU A 176 -23.28 4.53 -22.62
N ALA A 177 -23.15 5.25 -21.51
CA ALA A 177 -23.12 6.71 -21.46
C ALA A 177 -21.85 7.34 -22.06
N MET A 178 -20.81 6.55 -22.37
CA MET A 178 -19.60 7.06 -23.01
C MET A 178 -19.86 7.29 -24.50
N GLN A 179 -19.86 8.55 -24.92
CA GLN A 179 -20.12 8.94 -26.31
C GLN A 179 -18.89 8.72 -27.21
N ALA A 180 -17.68 8.87 -26.68
CA ALA A 180 -16.43 8.64 -27.40
C ALA A 180 -15.98 7.18 -27.26
N ARG A 181 -16.63 6.25 -27.99
CA ARG A 181 -16.25 4.83 -27.98
C ARG A 181 -15.12 4.54 -28.97
N PHE A 182 -13.95 4.16 -28.46
CA PHE A 182 -12.78 3.78 -29.28
C PHE A 182 -12.83 2.31 -29.73
N TRP A 183 -13.60 1.47 -29.04
CA TRP A 183 -13.93 0.12 -29.45
C TRP A 183 -15.35 -0.23 -29.01
N VAL A 184 -15.90 -1.27 -29.64
CA VAL A 184 -17.26 -1.76 -29.39
C VAL A 184 -17.18 -3.26 -29.13
N TRP A 185 -17.74 -3.69 -28.00
CA TRP A 185 -17.86 -5.10 -27.64
C TRP A 185 -19.07 -5.72 -28.36
N HIS A 186 -18.88 -6.90 -28.95
CA HIS A 186 -19.94 -7.69 -29.61
C HIS A 186 -20.49 -8.80 -28.70
N GLN A 187 -20.07 -8.80 -27.44
CA GLN A 187 -20.50 -9.74 -26.42
C GLN A 187 -20.58 -9.03 -25.08
N THR A 188 -21.55 -9.43 -24.26
CA THR A 188 -21.71 -8.90 -22.91
C THR A 188 -20.94 -9.75 -21.92
N GLY A 189 -20.03 -9.14 -21.17
CA GLY A 189 -19.32 -9.78 -20.08
C GLY A 189 -19.71 -9.24 -18.70
N SER A 190 -19.29 -9.96 -17.66
CA SER A 190 -19.70 -9.73 -16.28
C SER A 190 -18.98 -8.59 -15.55
N TYR A 191 -17.97 -7.97 -16.16
CA TYR A 191 -17.28 -6.82 -15.59
C TYR A 191 -17.58 -5.56 -16.42
N PHE A 192 -18.55 -4.75 -15.98
CA PHE A 192 -18.97 -3.52 -16.67
C PHE A 192 -19.24 -3.70 -18.17
N GLY A 193 -19.80 -4.85 -18.55
CA GLY A 193 -20.12 -5.19 -19.95
C GLY A 193 -19.00 -5.88 -20.73
N MET A 194 -17.78 -5.97 -20.18
CA MET A 194 -16.65 -6.62 -20.84
C MET A 194 -16.34 -8.03 -20.29
N PRO A 195 -15.83 -8.95 -21.13
CA PRO A 195 -15.59 -10.34 -20.73
C PRO A 195 -14.31 -10.51 -19.91
N PHE A 196 -14.33 -11.35 -18.88
CA PHE A 196 -13.14 -11.65 -18.06
C PHE A 196 -11.95 -12.22 -18.86
N ILE A 197 -12.23 -12.84 -20.02
CA ILE A 197 -11.18 -13.33 -20.91
C ILE A 197 -10.27 -12.19 -21.40
N ASN A 198 -10.78 -10.95 -21.47
CA ASN A 198 -9.98 -9.76 -21.78
C ASN A 198 -8.76 -9.65 -20.87
N PHE A 199 -8.96 -9.70 -19.56
CA PHE A 199 -7.87 -9.64 -18.59
C PHE A 199 -6.88 -10.78 -18.71
N ALA A 200 -7.36 -11.98 -19.03
CA ALA A 200 -6.48 -13.12 -19.30
C ALA A 200 -5.66 -12.90 -20.58
N GLY A 201 -6.26 -12.34 -21.63
CA GLY A 201 -5.58 -11.93 -22.86
C GLY A 201 -4.54 -10.84 -22.61
N TRP A 202 -4.85 -9.85 -21.77
CA TRP A 202 -3.90 -8.82 -21.34
C TRP A 202 -2.73 -9.40 -20.56
N ALA A 203 -3.02 -10.29 -19.61
CA ALA A 203 -1.99 -10.98 -18.84
C ALA A 203 -1.10 -11.84 -19.74
N LEU A 204 -1.69 -12.62 -20.65
CA LEU A 204 -0.97 -13.52 -21.56
C LEU A 204 -0.09 -12.75 -22.54
N THR A 205 -0.64 -11.73 -23.20
CA THR A 205 0.07 -10.89 -24.17
C THR A 205 1.20 -10.13 -23.48
N GLY A 206 0.88 -9.50 -22.35
CA GLY A 206 1.83 -8.81 -21.47
C GLY A 206 3.00 -9.70 -21.04
N MET A 207 2.67 -10.90 -20.58
CA MET A 207 3.65 -11.90 -20.16
C MET A 207 4.51 -12.36 -21.32
N ALA A 208 3.93 -12.60 -22.49
CA ALA A 208 4.64 -13.07 -23.68
C ALA A 208 5.73 -12.08 -24.12
N PHE A 209 5.39 -10.80 -24.37
CA PHE A 209 6.41 -9.84 -24.81
C PHE A 209 7.40 -9.49 -23.70
N THR A 210 6.97 -9.46 -22.43
CA THR A 210 7.87 -9.13 -21.31
C THR A 210 8.86 -10.26 -21.07
N ALA A 211 8.40 -11.52 -21.06
CA ALA A 211 9.26 -12.68 -20.89
C ALA A 211 10.20 -12.87 -22.07
N ALA A 212 9.73 -12.71 -23.31
CA ALA A 212 10.57 -12.77 -24.51
C ALA A 212 11.65 -11.69 -24.50
N SER A 213 11.29 -10.44 -24.14
CA SER A 213 12.25 -9.34 -24.04
C SER A 213 13.31 -9.63 -22.98
N ARG A 214 12.88 -10.10 -21.80
CA ARG A 214 13.79 -10.48 -20.71
C ARG A 214 14.75 -11.58 -21.15
N TRP A 215 14.25 -12.62 -21.80
CA TRP A 215 15.05 -13.72 -22.31
C TRP A 215 16.11 -13.22 -23.30
N ALA A 216 15.71 -12.37 -24.25
CA ALA A 216 16.61 -11.77 -25.22
C ALA A 216 17.68 -10.85 -24.57
N TRP A 217 17.35 -10.17 -23.46
CA TRP A 217 18.29 -9.28 -22.78
C TRP A 217 19.40 -9.98 -22.02
N ARG A 218 19.23 -11.27 -21.67
CA ARG A 218 20.12 -12.11 -20.83
C ARG A 218 20.37 -11.62 -19.39
N ALA A 219 20.41 -10.30 -19.17
CA ALA A 219 20.52 -9.64 -17.88
C ALA A 219 19.53 -8.46 -17.80
N GLU A 220 18.90 -8.31 -16.64
CA GLU A 220 17.99 -7.20 -16.35
C GLU A 220 18.71 -5.84 -16.39
N PRO A 221 18.01 -4.77 -16.82
CA PRO A 221 18.56 -3.43 -16.72
C PRO A 221 18.56 -2.92 -15.27
N VAL A 222 19.59 -2.14 -14.93
CA VAL A 222 19.67 -1.45 -13.63
C VAL A 222 19.05 -0.06 -13.79
N LEU A 223 17.94 0.18 -13.09
CA LEU A 223 17.24 1.45 -13.14
C LEU A 223 17.69 2.36 -11.98
N ARG A 224 18.24 3.54 -12.31
CA ARG A 224 18.68 4.53 -11.30
C ARG A 224 17.52 5.28 -10.65
N SER A 225 16.49 5.62 -11.42
CA SER A 225 15.31 6.35 -10.94
C SER A 225 14.04 5.78 -11.56
N ALA A 226 13.00 5.64 -10.73
CA ALA A 226 11.67 5.21 -11.16
C ALA A 226 10.74 6.38 -11.53
N SER A 227 11.20 7.63 -11.40
CA SER A 227 10.33 8.81 -11.52
C SER A 227 9.66 8.90 -12.89
N PHE A 228 10.39 8.62 -13.97
CA PHE A 228 9.85 8.73 -15.32
C PHE A 228 8.88 7.57 -15.68
N PRO A 229 9.23 6.28 -15.45
CA PRO A 229 8.25 5.20 -15.60
C PRO A 229 7.01 5.38 -14.73
N TYR A 230 7.17 5.89 -13.50
CA TYR A 230 6.05 6.22 -12.64
C TYR A 230 5.20 7.34 -13.23
N ALA A 231 5.81 8.41 -13.75
CA ALA A 231 5.09 9.52 -14.35
C ALA A 231 4.25 9.09 -15.57
N ILE A 232 4.77 8.19 -16.41
CA ILE A 232 4.02 7.59 -17.53
C ILE A 232 2.87 6.72 -17.02
N TYR A 233 3.15 5.82 -16.08
CA TYR A 233 2.14 4.91 -15.54
C TYR A 233 1.02 5.66 -14.82
N ALA A 234 1.38 6.61 -13.95
CA ALA A 234 0.45 7.42 -13.19
C ALA A 234 -0.41 8.30 -14.10
N ALA A 235 0.16 8.93 -15.14
CA ALA A 235 -0.61 9.72 -16.10
C ALA A 235 -1.67 8.87 -16.81
N ASN A 236 -1.32 7.65 -17.22
CA ASN A 236 -2.26 6.72 -17.86
C ASN A 236 -3.37 6.22 -16.90
N ILE A 237 -3.02 5.95 -15.63
CA ILE A 237 -4.03 5.57 -14.62
C ILE A 237 -4.95 6.75 -14.29
N LEU A 238 -4.40 7.95 -14.13
CA LEU A 238 -5.19 9.15 -13.85
C LEU A 238 -6.09 9.52 -15.03
N PHE A 239 -5.62 9.33 -16.27
CA PHE A 239 -6.44 9.45 -17.47
C PHE A 239 -7.65 8.51 -17.44
N ALA A 240 -7.39 7.21 -17.26
CA ALA A 240 -8.45 6.20 -17.18
C ALA A 240 -9.42 6.50 -16.03
N SER A 241 -8.89 6.90 -14.87
CA SER A 241 -9.70 7.27 -13.70
C SER A 241 -10.57 8.51 -13.95
N ALA A 242 -10.05 9.50 -14.67
CA ALA A 242 -10.82 10.68 -15.07
C ALA A 242 -11.97 10.28 -16.00
N LEU A 243 -11.73 9.42 -16.99
CA LEU A 243 -12.79 8.88 -17.85
C LEU A 243 -13.84 8.11 -17.04
N CYS A 244 -13.44 7.26 -16.10
CA CYS A 244 -14.37 6.58 -15.19
C CYS A 244 -15.23 7.60 -14.42
N ALA A 245 -14.65 8.70 -13.95
CA ALA A 245 -15.37 9.71 -13.19
C ALA A 245 -16.46 10.40 -14.02
N THR A 246 -16.22 10.61 -15.33
CA THR A 246 -17.21 11.22 -16.24
C THR A 246 -18.50 10.42 -16.39
N VAL A 247 -18.44 9.12 -16.13
CA VAL A 247 -19.56 8.18 -16.20
C VAL A 247 -19.94 7.60 -14.84
N GLY A 248 -19.41 8.16 -13.73
CA GLY A 248 -19.79 7.77 -12.37
C GLY A 248 -19.21 6.44 -11.87
N LEU A 249 -18.19 5.90 -12.53
CA LEU A 249 -17.56 4.61 -12.18
C LEU A 249 -16.51 4.75 -11.07
N TRP A 250 -16.98 4.95 -9.82
CA TRP A 250 -16.08 5.12 -8.66
C TRP A 250 -15.34 3.85 -8.23
N GLY A 251 -15.93 2.67 -8.46
CA GLY A 251 -15.33 1.38 -8.11
C GLY A 251 -13.99 1.12 -8.82
N PRO A 252 -13.94 1.20 -10.17
CA PRO A 252 -12.69 1.11 -10.92
C PRO A 252 -11.64 2.15 -10.49
N ILE A 253 -12.04 3.38 -10.13
CA ILE A 253 -11.11 4.41 -9.63
C ILE A 253 -10.46 3.99 -8.31
N ALA A 254 -11.25 3.50 -7.35
CA ALA A 254 -10.73 3.01 -6.07
C ALA A 254 -9.76 1.84 -6.29
N LEU A 255 -10.10 0.94 -7.22
CA LEU A 255 -9.24 -0.18 -7.58
C LEU A 255 -7.95 0.27 -8.30
N ALA A 256 -8.02 1.27 -9.17
CA ALA A 256 -6.86 1.91 -9.80
C ALA A 256 -5.86 2.42 -8.75
N PHE A 257 -6.39 3.05 -7.69
CA PHE A 257 -5.59 3.57 -6.60
C PHE A 257 -4.93 2.45 -5.80
N VAL A 258 -5.72 1.47 -5.34
CA VAL A 258 -5.25 0.41 -4.43
C VAL A 258 -4.35 -0.62 -5.13
N ALA A 259 -4.72 -1.05 -6.34
CA ALA A 259 -4.02 -2.11 -7.06
C ALA A 259 -2.91 -1.59 -8.00
N GLY A 260 -2.96 -0.32 -8.39
CA GLY A 260 -2.05 0.30 -9.37
C GLY A 260 -1.17 1.38 -8.77
N LEU A 261 -1.74 2.57 -8.53
CA LEU A 261 -0.97 3.76 -8.10
C LEU A 261 -0.23 3.55 -6.79
N LEU A 262 -0.92 3.06 -5.75
CA LEU A 262 -0.34 2.90 -4.42
C LEU A 262 0.88 1.95 -4.46
N PRO A 263 0.80 0.73 -5.04
CA PRO A 263 1.98 -0.12 -5.25
C PRO A 263 3.06 0.54 -6.11
N ALA A 264 2.69 1.27 -7.17
CA ALA A 264 3.64 1.93 -8.05
C ALA A 264 4.43 3.04 -7.34
N THR A 265 3.85 3.77 -6.37
CA THR A 265 4.57 4.80 -5.59
C THR A 265 5.74 4.21 -4.81
N LEU A 266 5.67 2.94 -4.41
CA LEU A 266 6.76 2.25 -3.71
C LEU A 266 8.04 2.17 -4.56
N ALA A 267 7.93 2.27 -5.89
CA ALA A 267 9.09 2.30 -6.80
C ALA A 267 9.89 3.61 -6.68
N LEU A 268 9.25 4.70 -6.26
CA LEU A 268 9.86 6.03 -6.12
C LEU A 268 10.75 6.17 -4.90
N VAL A 269 10.56 5.37 -3.86
CA VAL A 269 11.31 5.52 -2.61
C VAL A 269 12.80 5.24 -2.86
N THR A 270 13.64 6.27 -2.79
CA THR A 270 15.10 6.17 -2.89
C THR A 270 15.70 5.97 -1.50
N ASN A 271 16.53 4.95 -1.33
CA ASN A 271 17.48 4.96 -0.22
C ASN A 271 18.71 5.71 -0.72
N ASP A 272 18.86 6.95 -0.29
CA ASP A 272 20.08 7.73 -0.49
C ASP A 272 21.13 7.21 0.51
N SER A 273 21.66 6.01 0.25
CA SER A 273 22.73 5.40 1.03
C SER A 273 24.12 5.72 0.48
N THR A 274 24.24 6.76 -0.34
CA THR A 274 25.51 7.31 -0.80
C THR A 274 25.76 8.67 -0.16
N ARG A 275 25.95 8.69 1.16
CA ARG A 275 26.82 9.66 1.81
C ARG A 275 27.98 8.91 2.45
N VAL A 276 29.16 9.26 1.95
CA VAL A 276 30.47 8.74 2.30
C VAL A 276 30.80 9.06 3.76
N GLY A 277 31.31 8.05 4.47
CA GLY A 277 32.28 8.19 5.56
C GLY A 277 31.75 8.62 6.93
N THR A 278 31.60 7.67 7.87
CA THR A 278 32.55 7.43 8.99
C THR A 278 32.05 6.32 9.94
N ARG A 279 32.93 5.35 10.17
CA ARG A 279 33.14 4.50 11.37
C ARG A 279 31.94 3.85 12.09
N ARG A 280 31.91 2.50 12.01
CA ARG A 280 31.61 1.52 13.07
C ARG A 280 30.95 2.08 14.35
N ALA A 281 29.64 2.30 14.33
CA ALA A 281 28.74 2.26 15.48
C ALA A 281 27.27 2.48 15.03
N ASP A 282 26.72 1.57 14.23
CA ASP A 282 25.26 1.36 14.21
C ASP A 282 24.95 0.11 13.37
N GLN A 283 24.72 -1.02 14.03
CA GLN A 283 24.08 -2.18 13.41
C GLN A 283 22.55 -2.02 13.47
N GLN A 284 22.03 -0.87 13.06
CA GLN A 284 20.61 -0.74 12.78
C GLN A 284 20.33 -1.44 11.45
N GLU A 285 19.64 -2.58 11.50
CA GLU A 285 19.14 -3.21 10.27
C GLU A 285 18.25 -2.18 9.54
N PRO A 286 18.52 -1.90 8.25
CA PRO A 286 17.74 -0.93 7.51
C PRO A 286 16.26 -1.36 7.48
N GLU A 287 15.41 -0.51 8.04
CA GLU A 287 13.97 -0.74 8.14
C GLU A 287 13.37 -1.04 6.76
N PRO A 288 12.62 -2.15 6.60
CA PRO A 288 11.98 -2.46 5.32
C PRO A 288 11.00 -1.33 4.94
N VAL A 289 11.13 -0.78 3.74
CA VAL A 289 10.32 0.37 3.30
C VAL A 289 8.80 0.06 3.32
N VAL A 290 8.40 -1.20 3.16
CA VAL A 290 6.98 -1.61 3.34
C VAL A 290 6.50 -1.33 4.76
N GLU A 291 7.30 -1.64 5.78
CA GLU A 291 6.95 -1.37 7.18
C GLU A 291 6.85 0.14 7.43
N ARG A 292 7.79 0.91 6.88
CA ARG A 292 7.77 2.38 6.99
C ARG A 292 6.52 2.99 6.35
N ILE A 293 6.10 2.48 5.20
CA ILE A 293 4.91 2.98 4.50
C ILE A 293 3.64 2.53 5.19
N SER A 294 3.57 1.27 5.63
CA SER A 294 2.48 0.78 6.47
C SER A 294 2.33 1.67 7.70
N TRP A 295 3.43 2.01 8.39
CA TRP A 295 3.39 2.94 9.52
C TRP A 295 2.92 4.34 9.11
N LEU A 296 3.43 4.94 8.03
CA LEU A 296 3.00 6.26 7.57
C LEU A 296 1.50 6.28 7.22
N VAL A 297 1.01 5.24 6.55
CA VAL A 297 -0.41 5.07 6.22
C VAL A 297 -1.23 4.93 7.50
N LEU A 298 -0.86 4.01 8.39
CA LEU A 298 -1.57 3.78 9.66
C LEU A 298 -1.57 5.03 10.54
N ARG A 299 -0.45 5.77 10.60
CA ARG A 299 -0.33 7.03 11.32
C ARG A 299 -1.21 8.12 10.71
N THR A 300 -1.22 8.25 9.39
CA THR A 300 -2.06 9.24 8.69
C THR A 300 -3.53 8.92 8.90
N LEU A 301 -3.92 7.65 8.74
CA LEU A 301 -5.27 7.17 9.02
C LEU A 301 -5.65 7.41 10.48
N ALA A 302 -4.76 7.14 11.44
CA ALA A 302 -5.02 7.41 12.85
C ALA A 302 -5.32 8.90 13.07
N ARG A 303 -4.51 9.82 12.52
CA ARG A 303 -4.73 11.27 12.63
C ARG A 303 -6.02 11.75 11.95
N LEU A 304 -6.36 11.21 10.78
CA LEU A 304 -7.55 11.61 10.03
C LEU A 304 -8.84 11.10 10.68
N THR A 305 -8.79 9.90 11.24
CA THR A 305 -9.97 9.23 11.81
C THR A 305 -10.19 9.60 13.27
N LEU A 306 -9.12 9.88 14.03
CA LEU A 306 -9.20 10.19 15.46
C LEU A 306 -9.49 11.70 15.62
N ARG A 307 -10.77 12.08 15.54
CA ARG A 307 -11.23 13.47 15.58
C ARG A 307 -11.32 14.07 17.00
N ARG A 308 -10.75 13.41 18.01
CA ARG A 308 -10.75 13.85 19.40
C ARG A 308 -9.41 14.50 19.75
N PRO A 309 -9.39 15.59 20.54
CA PRO A 309 -8.14 16.19 21.00
C PRO A 309 -7.34 15.20 21.84
N ILE A 310 -6.03 15.16 21.63
CA ILE A 310 -5.10 14.31 22.39
C ILE A 310 -4.22 15.20 23.27
N VAL A 311 -4.22 14.92 24.57
CA VAL A 311 -3.28 15.51 25.52
C VAL A 311 -2.13 14.51 25.71
N PHE A 312 -0.95 14.88 25.23
CA PHE A 312 0.25 14.06 25.36
C PHE A 312 1.15 14.59 26.47
N ARG A 313 1.49 13.72 27.43
CA ARG A 313 2.42 13.99 28.53
C ARG A 313 3.54 12.97 28.48
N THR A 314 4.77 13.43 28.59
CA THR A 314 5.92 12.54 28.65
C THR A 314 6.93 13.06 29.66
N ALA A 315 7.44 12.17 30.51
CA ALA A 315 8.44 12.52 31.50
C ALA A 315 9.76 12.96 30.84
N GLN A 316 10.10 12.35 29.70
CA GLN A 316 11.29 12.66 28.92
C GLN A 316 11.13 12.28 27.44
N PRO A 317 11.89 12.88 26.52
CA PRO A 317 11.84 12.54 25.10
C PRO A 317 12.10 11.04 24.85
N LEU A 318 11.32 10.43 23.97
CA LEU A 318 11.51 9.03 23.59
C LEU A 318 12.87 8.84 22.88
N PRO A 319 13.70 7.88 23.32
CA PRO A 319 15.00 7.65 22.72
C PRO A 319 14.85 7.13 21.28
N THR A 320 15.87 7.37 20.45
CA THR A 320 15.97 6.86 19.07
C THR A 320 16.41 5.41 18.99
N GLY A 321 16.97 4.87 20.08
CA GLY A 321 17.45 3.50 20.19
C GLY A 321 16.37 2.47 20.57
N PRO A 322 16.77 1.31 21.12
CA PRO A 322 15.86 0.22 21.47
C PRO A 322 14.90 0.64 22.58
N THR A 323 13.59 0.46 22.36
CA THR A 323 12.56 0.95 23.30
C THR A 323 11.36 0.03 23.35
N ILE A 324 10.86 -0.23 24.55
CA ILE A 324 9.56 -0.89 24.75
C ILE A 324 8.60 0.09 25.42
N LEU A 325 7.41 0.26 24.86
CA LEU A 325 6.29 0.93 25.51
C LEU A 325 5.38 -0.14 26.10
N ALA A 326 5.29 -0.20 27.42
CA ALA A 326 4.37 -1.06 28.14
C ALA A 326 3.07 -0.30 28.40
N ALA A 327 2.11 -0.43 27.48
CA ALA A 327 0.87 0.34 27.48
C ALA A 327 -0.29 -0.40 28.16
N GLN A 328 -1.07 0.30 28.98
CA GLN A 328 -2.36 -0.19 29.46
C GLN A 328 -3.32 -0.43 28.30
N HIS A 329 -4.22 -1.39 28.43
CA HIS A 329 -5.27 -1.62 27.44
C HIS A 329 -6.62 -1.16 27.97
N VAL A 330 -7.12 -0.06 27.42
CA VAL A 330 -8.40 0.56 27.82
C VAL A 330 -9.45 0.40 26.74
N HIS A 331 -9.07 0.58 25.48
CA HIS A 331 -9.97 0.46 24.34
C HIS A 331 -9.30 -0.29 23.20
N HIS A 332 -10.00 -1.29 22.65
CA HIS A 332 -9.48 -2.15 21.59
C HIS A 332 -8.85 -1.39 20.41
N LEU A 333 -9.54 -0.40 19.84
CA LEU A 333 -9.03 0.33 18.67
C LEU A 333 -8.28 1.64 18.98
N ASP A 334 -8.79 2.46 19.91
CA ASP A 334 -8.32 3.83 20.09
C ASP A 334 -6.96 3.93 20.79
N ASP A 335 -6.59 2.93 21.60
CA ASP A 335 -5.27 2.87 22.24
C ASP A 335 -4.15 2.88 21.19
N GLY A 336 -4.26 2.00 20.19
CA GLY A 336 -3.31 1.92 19.09
C GLY A 336 -3.29 3.18 18.23
N ARG A 337 -4.46 3.77 17.95
CA ARG A 337 -4.59 5.00 17.14
C ARG A 337 -3.97 6.21 17.83
N ALA A 338 -4.19 6.36 19.14
CA ALA A 338 -3.61 7.45 19.93
C ALA A 338 -2.07 7.37 19.88
N LEU A 339 -1.51 6.18 20.12
CA LEU A 339 -0.06 5.97 20.05
C LEU A 339 0.52 6.21 18.65
N LEU A 340 -0.16 5.74 17.59
CA LEU A 340 0.24 5.99 16.21
C LEU A 340 0.18 7.47 15.82
N ALA A 341 -0.78 8.23 16.36
CA ALA A 341 -0.96 9.64 16.03
C ALA A 341 0.11 10.54 16.65
N ILE A 342 0.57 10.22 17.87
CA ILE A 342 1.50 11.06 18.65
C ILE A 342 2.97 10.66 18.50
N ILE A 343 3.29 9.38 18.28
CA ILE A 343 4.69 8.94 18.24
C ILE A 343 5.30 9.24 16.87
N ASP A 344 6.40 10.01 16.87
CA ASP A 344 7.03 10.52 15.66
C ASP A 344 7.99 9.54 14.97
N ARG A 345 8.15 8.33 15.50
CA ARG A 345 8.97 7.25 14.91
C ARG A 345 8.15 5.97 14.68
N PRO A 346 8.60 5.05 13.80
CA PRO A 346 7.88 3.82 13.49
C PRO A 346 7.53 2.97 14.72
N VAL A 347 6.23 2.78 14.94
CA VAL A 347 5.65 2.02 16.06
C VAL A 347 5.29 0.61 15.61
N ARG A 348 5.77 -0.38 16.36
CA ARG A 348 5.42 -1.79 16.13
C ARG A 348 4.65 -2.32 17.32
N PHE A 349 3.58 -3.04 17.08
CA PHE A 349 2.81 -3.65 18.16
C PHE A 349 3.07 -5.15 18.22
N LEU A 350 3.16 -5.70 19.43
CA LEU A 350 3.06 -7.14 19.65
C LEU A 350 1.58 -7.53 19.61
N VAL A 351 1.17 -8.29 18.61
CA VAL A 351 -0.25 -8.61 18.36
C VAL A 351 -0.55 -10.07 18.71
N ALA A 352 -1.54 -10.30 19.56
CA ALA A 352 -2.09 -11.64 19.79
C ALA A 352 -3.21 -11.92 18.77
N LEU A 353 -3.16 -13.10 18.13
CA LEU A 353 -4.13 -13.55 17.10
C LEU A 353 -4.96 -14.77 17.54
N ASP A 354 -5.10 -14.97 18.85
CA ASP A 354 -5.86 -16.07 19.45
C ASP A 354 -7.38 -15.88 19.34
N TRP A 355 -7.88 -14.64 19.28
CA TRP A 355 -9.30 -14.35 19.10
C TRP A 355 -9.81 -14.60 17.65
N VAL A 356 -8.91 -14.82 16.67
CA VAL A 356 -9.30 -14.97 15.25
C VAL A 356 -9.84 -16.38 14.98
N PRO A 357 -11.13 -16.53 14.58
CA PRO A 357 -11.78 -17.84 14.52
C PRO A 357 -11.38 -18.71 13.33
N ASP A 358 -11.05 -18.10 12.17
CA ASP A 358 -10.79 -18.83 10.92
C ASP A 358 -9.30 -18.76 10.52
N ARG A 359 -8.76 -19.88 10.03
CA ARG A 359 -7.42 -19.98 9.43
C ARG A 359 -7.22 -19.04 8.23
N ARG A 360 -8.26 -18.77 7.43
CA ARG A 360 -8.19 -17.85 6.29
C ARG A 360 -8.01 -16.40 6.77
N TRP A 361 -8.88 -15.97 7.69
CA TRP A 361 -8.78 -14.65 8.32
C TRP A 361 -7.46 -14.45 9.08
N ARG A 362 -6.97 -15.51 9.74
CA ARG A 362 -5.64 -15.50 10.36
C ARG A 362 -4.53 -15.22 9.36
N ARG A 363 -4.50 -15.93 8.21
CA ARG A 363 -3.46 -15.69 7.18
C ARG A 363 -3.47 -14.26 6.67
N VAL A 364 -4.66 -13.66 6.56
CA VAL A 364 -4.81 -12.25 6.19
C VAL A 364 -4.27 -11.34 7.29
N MET A 365 -4.63 -11.56 8.56
CA MET A 365 -4.12 -10.80 9.70
C MET A 365 -2.60 -10.93 9.88
N GLU A 366 -2.05 -12.14 9.74
CA GLU A 366 -0.61 -12.39 9.76
C GLU A 366 0.10 -11.66 8.62
N LEU A 367 -0.49 -11.61 7.42
CA LEU A 367 0.05 -10.85 6.30
C LEU A 367 0.07 -9.35 6.61
N LEU A 368 -1.03 -8.80 7.11
CA LEU A 368 -1.16 -7.38 7.44
C LEU A 368 -0.21 -6.95 8.58
N CYS A 369 -0.12 -7.76 9.64
CA CYS A 369 0.83 -7.53 10.73
C CYS A 369 2.27 -7.60 10.20
N ARG A 370 2.59 -8.56 9.33
CA ARG A 370 3.92 -8.68 8.72
C ARG A 370 4.28 -7.49 7.84
N THR A 371 3.33 -6.96 7.06
CA THR A 371 3.56 -5.75 6.27
C THR A 371 3.77 -4.50 7.13
N ALA A 372 3.18 -4.48 8.33
CA ALA A 372 3.40 -3.43 9.33
C ALA A 372 4.64 -3.66 10.22
N GLY A 373 5.31 -4.81 10.09
CA GLY A 373 6.45 -5.18 10.94
C GLY A 373 6.05 -5.53 12.37
N TRP A 374 4.80 -5.90 12.60
CA TRP A 374 4.22 -6.23 13.90
C TRP A 374 4.40 -7.72 14.20
N PRO A 375 5.17 -8.09 15.24
CA PRO A 375 5.30 -9.49 15.65
C PRO A 375 3.96 -10.05 16.12
N THR A 376 3.61 -11.24 15.65
CA THR A 376 2.35 -11.91 15.99
C THR A 376 2.59 -13.11 16.90
N ILE A 377 1.77 -13.27 17.95
CA ILE A 377 1.83 -14.40 18.89
C ILE A 377 0.46 -15.07 19.05
N VAL A 378 0.45 -16.28 19.60
CA VAL A 378 -0.75 -16.98 20.07
C VAL A 378 -0.52 -17.33 21.54
N ARG A 379 -1.43 -16.91 22.44
CA ARG A 379 -1.23 -17.09 23.88
C ARG A 379 -1.69 -18.50 24.31
N PRO A 380 -0.95 -19.19 25.21
CA PRO A 380 -1.31 -20.55 25.63
C PRO A 380 -2.61 -20.65 26.44
N ARG A 381 -2.93 -19.62 27.24
CA ARG A 381 -4.08 -19.63 28.17
C ARG A 381 -5.45 -19.55 27.48
N GLU A 382 -5.48 -19.27 26.18
CA GLU A 382 -6.73 -19.16 25.41
C GLU A 382 -6.92 -20.31 24.40
N ILE A 383 -6.00 -21.29 24.36
CA ILE A 383 -6.05 -22.45 23.43
C ILE A 383 -7.31 -23.31 23.66
N ASP A 384 -7.83 -23.34 24.89
CA ASP A 384 -8.97 -24.18 25.28
C ASP A 384 -10.34 -23.49 25.08
N ARG A 385 -10.40 -22.31 24.44
CA ARG A 385 -11.69 -21.66 24.14
C ARG A 385 -12.46 -22.48 23.07
N PRO A 386 -13.76 -22.77 23.30
CA PRO A 386 -14.56 -23.52 22.34
C PRO A 386 -14.60 -22.81 20.98
N GLY A 387 -14.21 -23.51 19.92
CA GLY A 387 -14.12 -22.98 18.55
C GLY A 387 -12.71 -22.68 18.02
N GLN A 388 -11.65 -22.86 18.81
CA GLN A 388 -10.27 -22.62 18.35
C GLN A 388 -9.63 -23.80 17.58
N VAL A 389 -8.81 -23.45 16.58
CA VAL A 389 -8.27 -24.33 15.53
C VAL A 389 -6.75 -24.58 15.67
N TYR A 390 -6.16 -24.34 16.85
CA TYR A 390 -4.72 -24.48 17.07
C TYR A 390 -4.36 -25.82 17.69
N SER A 391 -3.45 -26.56 17.04
CA SER A 391 -2.76 -27.63 17.75
C SER A 391 -1.79 -27.03 18.79
N PRO A 392 -1.58 -27.65 19.96
CA PRO A 392 -0.64 -27.16 20.97
C PRO A 392 0.77 -26.89 20.41
N ARG A 393 1.23 -27.72 19.46
CA ARG A 393 2.51 -27.55 18.77
C ARG A 393 2.55 -26.34 17.82
N GLU A 394 1.43 -26.01 17.18
CA GLU A 394 1.34 -24.82 16.32
C GLU A 394 1.34 -23.54 17.15
N ALA A 395 0.52 -23.49 18.21
CA ALA A 395 0.47 -22.35 19.13
C ALA A 395 1.84 -22.07 19.76
N HIS A 396 2.52 -23.11 20.25
CA HIS A 396 3.87 -22.96 20.81
C HIS A 396 4.87 -22.41 19.79
N ARG A 397 4.86 -22.92 18.55
CA ARG A 397 5.75 -22.40 17.48
C ARG A 397 5.48 -20.94 17.16
N LEU A 398 4.21 -20.53 17.08
CA LEU A 398 3.83 -19.14 16.81
C LEU A 398 4.22 -18.21 17.96
N LEU A 399 4.00 -18.63 19.21
CA LEU A 399 4.43 -17.89 20.40
C LEU A 399 5.95 -17.67 20.41
N VAL A 400 6.72 -18.74 20.30
CA VAL A 400 8.19 -18.68 20.34
C VAL A 400 8.73 -17.88 19.14
N GLY A 401 8.15 -18.08 17.96
CA GLY A 401 8.52 -17.35 16.75
C GLY A 401 8.29 -15.85 16.87
N GLY A 402 7.10 -15.44 17.33
CA GLY A 402 6.74 -14.04 17.53
C GLY A 402 7.56 -13.35 18.61
N LEU A 403 7.80 -14.03 19.75
CA LEU A 403 8.67 -13.49 20.81
C LEU A 403 10.12 -13.32 20.35
N ARG A 404 10.67 -14.29 19.60
CA ARG A 404 12.02 -14.16 19.01
C ARG A 404 12.10 -13.00 18.04
N GLU A 405 11.07 -12.78 17.23
CA GLU A 405 11.01 -11.63 16.32
C GLU A 405 10.93 -10.31 17.08
N ALA A 406 10.11 -10.22 18.12
CA ALA A 406 10.03 -9.04 18.99
C ALA A 406 11.41 -8.71 19.60
N VAL A 407 12.10 -9.71 20.14
CA VAL A 407 13.46 -9.56 20.69
C VAL A 407 14.45 -9.08 19.63
N ARG A 408 14.45 -9.67 18.42
CA ARG A 408 15.33 -9.24 17.33
C ARG A 408 15.11 -7.78 16.97
N ARG A 409 13.86 -7.36 16.86
CA ARG A 409 13.47 -6.00 16.46
C ARG A 409 13.87 -4.96 17.49
N VAL A 410 13.56 -5.22 18.76
CA VAL A 410 14.00 -4.33 19.85
C VAL A 410 15.52 -4.28 19.89
N ALA A 411 16.22 -5.40 19.80
CA ALA A 411 17.69 -5.43 19.75
C ALA A 411 18.28 -4.67 18.55
N ALA A 412 17.54 -4.56 17.43
CA ALA A 412 17.90 -3.77 16.26
C ALA A 412 17.60 -2.26 16.41
N GLY A 413 17.22 -1.79 17.61
CA GLY A 413 16.96 -0.38 17.91
C GLY A 413 15.53 0.07 17.61
N GLN A 414 14.59 -0.84 17.35
CA GLN A 414 13.20 -0.49 17.02
C GLN A 414 12.34 -0.28 18.28
N LEU A 415 11.26 0.50 18.14
CA LEU A 415 10.25 0.72 19.17
C LEU A 415 9.15 -0.35 19.08
N LEU A 416 8.92 -1.05 20.19
CA LEU A 416 7.87 -2.05 20.32
C LEU A 416 6.86 -1.65 21.40
N VAL A 417 5.57 -1.71 21.10
CA VAL A 417 4.48 -1.56 22.06
C VAL A 417 4.01 -2.95 22.47
N VAL A 418 3.91 -3.14 23.78
CA VAL A 418 3.42 -4.37 24.40
C VAL A 418 2.34 -3.99 25.40
N PHE A 419 1.20 -4.66 25.33
CA PHE A 419 0.15 -4.56 26.34
C PHE A 419 0.42 -5.63 27.40
N PRO A 420 0.96 -5.28 28.59
CA PRO A 420 1.41 -6.26 29.57
C PRO A 420 0.25 -6.97 30.27
N GLU A 421 -0.97 -6.45 30.16
CA GLU A 421 -2.20 -7.11 30.61
C GLU A 421 -2.52 -8.35 29.77
N GLY A 422 -1.91 -8.46 28.59
CA GLY A 422 -2.00 -9.62 27.74
C GLY A 422 -3.21 -9.60 26.80
N TYR A 423 -4.00 -8.53 26.74
CA TYR A 423 -5.13 -8.41 25.80
C TYR A 423 -4.68 -8.22 24.34
N PRO A 424 -5.47 -8.68 23.35
CA PRO A 424 -5.16 -8.45 21.94
C PRO A 424 -5.40 -6.99 21.55
N LEU A 425 -4.45 -6.39 20.81
CA LEU A 425 -4.61 -5.03 20.28
C LEU A 425 -5.79 -4.88 19.32
N VAL A 426 -6.26 -5.95 18.67
CA VAL A 426 -7.30 -5.87 17.65
C VAL A 426 -8.45 -6.80 18.03
N ASP A 427 -8.88 -6.78 19.28
CA ASP A 427 -10.06 -7.55 19.70
C ASP A 427 -11.34 -6.75 19.36
N PRO A 428 -12.36 -7.31 18.70
CA PRO A 428 -13.65 -6.63 18.56
C PRO A 428 -14.39 -6.42 19.90
N HIS A 429 -13.96 -7.08 20.98
CA HIS A 429 -14.52 -6.95 22.31
C HIS A 429 -13.74 -5.96 23.17
N LEU A 430 -14.45 -5.20 24.00
CA LEU A 430 -13.81 -4.35 25.01
C LEU A 430 -13.09 -5.24 26.04
N PRO A 431 -11.86 -4.88 26.46
CA PRO A 431 -11.18 -5.62 27.53
C PRO A 431 -12.05 -5.61 28.79
N ALA A 432 -12.23 -6.78 29.41
CA ALA A 432 -12.96 -6.89 30.66
C ALA A 432 -12.25 -6.08 31.76
N ARG A 433 -13.02 -5.38 32.61
CA ARG A 433 -12.47 -4.57 33.72
C ARG A 433 -11.64 -5.49 34.63
N ARG A 434 -10.36 -5.16 34.78
CA ARG A 434 -9.39 -5.97 35.54
C ARG A 434 -9.81 -6.10 37.01
N SER A 435 -9.65 -7.28 37.60
CA SER A 435 -9.73 -7.46 39.05
C SER A 435 -8.45 -6.91 39.69
N GLU A 436 -8.54 -6.33 40.89
CA GLU A 436 -7.36 -5.84 41.62
C GLU A 436 -6.27 -6.92 41.79
N ASN A 437 -6.63 -8.21 41.71
CA ASN A 437 -5.72 -9.34 41.89
C ASN A 437 -5.06 -9.89 40.60
N ASP A 438 -5.47 -9.44 39.41
CA ASP A 438 -4.87 -9.92 38.17
C ASP A 438 -3.41 -9.47 38.10
N ARG A 439 -2.46 -10.33 37.73
CA ARG A 439 -1.02 -9.99 37.60
C ARG A 439 -0.66 -9.63 36.16
N LEU A 440 0.27 -8.69 35.98
CA LEU A 440 0.79 -8.39 34.65
C LEU A 440 1.61 -9.56 34.08
N ALA A 441 1.47 -9.80 32.79
CA ALA A 441 2.30 -10.74 32.08
C ALA A 441 3.75 -10.21 31.98
N PRO A 442 4.77 -11.07 32.14
CA PRO A 442 6.17 -10.64 32.13
C PRO A 442 6.70 -10.27 30.74
N GLY A 443 5.86 -10.31 29.69
CA GLY A 443 6.26 -10.25 28.29
C GLY A 443 7.09 -9.03 27.93
N ALA A 444 6.67 -7.83 28.34
CA ALA A 444 7.40 -6.59 28.06
C ALA A 444 8.83 -6.62 28.64
N VAL A 445 8.96 -6.96 29.92
CA VAL A 445 10.24 -7.02 30.63
C VAL A 445 11.11 -8.17 30.13
N TRP A 446 10.52 -9.31 29.83
CA TRP A 446 11.24 -10.46 29.27
C TRP A 446 11.82 -10.14 27.90
N ILE A 447 11.03 -9.51 27.00
CA ILE A 447 11.52 -9.07 25.68
C ILE A 447 12.64 -8.06 25.84
N ALA A 448 12.51 -7.09 26.75
CA ALA A 448 13.55 -6.12 27.04
C ALA A 448 14.85 -6.78 27.52
N ARG A 449 14.79 -7.71 28.49
CA ARG A 449 15.96 -8.43 29.00
C ARG A 449 16.65 -9.24 27.92
N ALA A 450 15.87 -9.97 27.12
CA ALA A 450 16.39 -10.80 26.04
C ALA A 450 17.00 -9.94 24.91
N ALA A 451 16.40 -8.80 24.59
CA ALA A 451 16.96 -7.85 23.64
C ALA A 451 18.23 -7.20 24.16
N ALA A 452 18.28 -6.83 25.44
CA ALA A 452 19.46 -6.27 26.09
C ALA A 452 20.63 -7.25 26.08
N ALA A 453 20.36 -8.53 26.36
CA ALA A 453 21.36 -9.60 26.26
C ALA A 453 21.86 -9.80 24.82
N ARG A 454 21.00 -9.65 23.82
CA ARG A 454 21.35 -9.82 22.40
C ARG A 454 22.16 -8.65 21.84
N ALA A 455 21.79 -7.43 22.21
CA ALA A 455 22.42 -6.20 21.72
C ALA A 455 23.60 -5.74 22.59
N SER A 456 23.90 -6.43 23.69
CA SER A 456 24.88 -6.05 24.71
C SER A 456 24.73 -4.59 25.17
N SER A 457 23.49 -4.10 25.22
CA SER A 457 23.15 -2.72 25.58
C SER A 457 21.83 -2.68 26.36
N PRO A 458 21.64 -1.76 27.32
CA PRO A 458 20.39 -1.66 28.07
C PRO A 458 19.20 -1.27 27.18
N VAL A 459 18.01 -1.76 27.52
CA VAL A 459 16.75 -1.42 26.84
C VAL A 459 15.85 -0.66 27.82
N SER A 460 15.30 0.47 27.37
CA SER A 460 14.37 1.26 28.18
C SER A 460 12.93 0.75 28.00
N VAL A 461 12.26 0.47 29.12
CA VAL A 461 10.84 0.09 29.17
C VAL A 461 10.05 1.25 29.78
N PHE A 462 9.24 1.92 28.96
CA PHE A 462 8.41 3.04 29.40
C PHE A 462 7.01 2.56 29.77
N PRO A 463 6.52 2.85 30.99
CA PRO A 463 5.12 2.67 31.33
C PRO A 463 4.27 3.69 30.58
N VAL A 464 3.20 3.23 29.91
CA VAL A 464 2.27 4.10 29.18
C VAL A 464 0.87 3.93 29.72
N GLN A 465 0.28 5.06 30.12
CA GLN A 465 -1.09 5.15 30.61
C GLN A 465 -1.96 5.81 29.54
N LEU A 466 -3.14 5.26 29.35
CA LEU A 466 -4.08 5.64 28.31
C LEU A 466 -5.45 5.88 28.93
N GLU A 467 -6.05 7.04 28.64
CA GLU A 467 -7.46 7.31 28.91
C GLU A 467 -8.14 7.62 27.57
N THR A 468 -8.65 6.57 26.93
CA THR A 468 -9.17 6.62 25.54
C THR A 468 -10.69 6.64 25.44
N THR A 469 -11.40 6.42 26.54
CA THR A 469 -12.87 6.46 26.59
C THR A 469 -13.44 7.87 26.72
N GLY A 470 -12.70 8.78 27.36
CA GLY A 470 -13.06 10.19 27.54
C GLY A 470 -12.74 11.09 26.34
N SER A 471 -13.01 12.38 26.53
CA SER A 471 -12.53 13.46 25.65
C SER A 471 -12.06 14.64 26.53
N PRO A 472 -10.79 15.08 26.44
CA PRO A 472 -9.75 14.65 25.50
C PRO A 472 -9.23 13.22 25.78
N ILE A 473 -8.58 12.61 24.78
CA ILE A 473 -7.78 11.40 24.98
C ILE A 473 -6.50 11.80 25.69
N VAL A 474 -6.17 11.16 26.82
CA VAL A 474 -4.94 11.44 27.55
C VAL A 474 -3.95 10.30 27.36
N VAL A 475 -2.73 10.63 26.93
CA VAL A 475 -1.63 9.68 26.81
C VAL A 475 -0.46 10.16 27.66
N THR A 476 -0.12 9.39 28.69
CA THR A 476 0.97 9.71 29.62
C THR A 476 2.07 8.64 29.53
N ILE A 477 3.27 9.04 29.13
CA ILE A 477 4.48 8.20 29.12
C ILE A 477 5.32 8.56 30.35
N GLY A 478 5.42 7.63 31.29
CA GLY A 478 6.15 7.83 32.54
C GLY A 478 7.67 7.63 32.40
N GLU A 479 8.38 7.68 33.54
CA GLU A 479 9.81 7.41 33.62
C GLU A 479 10.15 5.98 33.19
N PRO A 480 11.21 5.75 32.38
CA PRO A 480 11.54 4.41 31.95
C PRO A 480 12.23 3.62 33.05
N MET A 481 11.96 2.32 33.03
CA MET A 481 12.78 1.33 33.70
C MET A 481 13.88 0.86 32.75
N VAL A 482 15.13 0.99 33.16
CA VAL A 482 16.29 0.47 32.40
C VAL A 482 16.42 -1.03 32.68
N VAL A 483 16.32 -1.84 31.63
CA VAL A 483 16.44 -3.30 31.70
C VAL A 483 17.76 -3.73 31.07
N THR A 484 18.53 -4.54 31.81
CA THR A 484 19.82 -5.11 31.37
C THR A 484 19.69 -6.63 31.21
N SER A 485 20.73 -7.29 30.74
CA SER A 485 20.77 -8.76 30.63
C SER A 485 20.66 -9.48 31.98
N GLN A 486 21.02 -8.82 33.08
CA GLN A 486 21.03 -9.36 34.44
C GLN A 486 19.75 -9.02 35.23
N THR A 487 18.84 -8.22 34.69
CA THR A 487 17.63 -7.80 35.39
C THR A 487 16.73 -8.99 35.73
N ASP A 488 16.30 -9.09 36.99
CA ASP A 488 15.26 -10.03 37.41
C ASP A 488 13.90 -9.62 36.82
N VAL A 489 13.37 -10.47 35.94
CA VAL A 489 12.11 -10.24 35.22
C VAL A 489 10.93 -10.19 36.18
N ALA A 490 10.89 -11.02 37.22
CA ALA A 490 9.75 -11.10 38.13
C ALA A 490 9.69 -9.85 39.02
N TRP A 491 10.84 -9.39 39.51
CA TRP A 491 10.93 -8.12 40.24
C TRP A 491 10.58 -6.92 39.36
N ALA A 492 11.19 -6.80 38.18
CA ALA A 492 10.95 -5.67 37.28
C ALA A 492 9.50 -5.63 36.74
N THR A 493 8.87 -6.78 36.50
CA THR A 493 7.45 -6.84 36.13
C THR A 493 6.55 -6.33 37.26
N ARG A 494 6.86 -6.64 38.53
CA ARG A 494 6.12 -6.11 39.69
C ARG A 494 6.30 -4.59 39.83
N GLN A 495 7.51 -4.08 39.60
CA GLN A 495 7.73 -2.63 39.60
C GLN A 495 6.92 -1.92 38.51
N LEU A 496 6.94 -2.46 37.30
CA LEU A 496 6.12 -1.96 36.20
C LEU A 496 4.62 -1.97 36.54
N GLU A 497 4.15 -3.03 37.20
CA GLU A 497 2.77 -3.12 37.67
C GLU A 497 2.41 -2.06 38.70
N VAL A 498 3.28 -1.82 39.70
CA VAL A 498 3.09 -0.76 40.69
C VAL A 498 3.00 0.60 40.01
N ILE A 499 3.89 0.91 39.06
CA ILE A 499 3.89 2.20 38.35
C ILE A 499 2.62 2.40 37.54
N LEU A 500 2.18 1.37 36.81
CA LEU A 500 0.96 1.45 36.00
C LEU A 500 -0.30 1.58 36.89
N ARG A 501 -0.32 0.98 38.08
CA ARG A 501 -1.45 1.09 39.03
C ARG A 501 -1.45 2.40 39.82
N ALA A 502 -0.27 2.88 40.25
CA ALA A 502 -0.13 4.05 41.13
C ALA A 502 -0.58 5.38 40.48
N SER A 503 -0.75 5.41 39.15
CA SER A 503 -1.21 6.60 38.44
C SER A 503 -2.60 6.46 37.84
N GLN A 504 -3.37 5.43 38.23
CA GLN A 504 -4.81 5.47 37.97
C GLN A 504 -5.40 6.66 38.73
N PRO A 505 -6.24 7.50 38.10
CA PRO A 505 -7.00 8.48 38.86
C PRO A 505 -7.81 7.71 39.91
N VAL A 506 -7.71 8.16 41.17
CA VAL A 506 -8.68 7.83 42.21
C VAL A 506 -10.06 7.94 41.58
N ALA A 507 -10.88 6.90 41.72
CA ALA A 507 -12.23 6.84 41.19
C ALA A 507 -12.93 8.20 41.40
N LEU A 508 -13.41 8.81 40.31
CA LEU A 508 -14.44 9.83 40.44
C LEU A 508 -15.55 9.19 41.31
N PRO A 509 -16.03 9.88 42.37
CA PRO A 509 -17.05 9.32 43.24
C PRO A 509 -18.19 8.78 42.38
N SER A 510 -18.65 7.56 42.69
CA SER A 510 -19.87 7.05 42.09
C SER A 510 -20.96 8.11 42.25
N ASP A 511 -21.67 8.37 41.17
CA ASP A 511 -22.77 9.32 41.09
C ASP A 511 -24.01 8.82 41.87
N ASP A 512 -23.82 8.20 43.03
CA ASP A 512 -24.88 7.82 43.97
C ASP A 512 -25.50 9.06 44.65
N ARG A 513 -24.89 10.24 44.49
CA ARG A 513 -25.47 11.50 44.97
C ARG A 513 -26.48 12.11 44.00
N LEU A 514 -26.44 11.75 42.72
CA LEU A 514 -27.44 12.21 41.73
C LEU A 514 -28.69 11.32 41.70
N ALA A 515 -28.57 10.03 42.06
CA ALA A 515 -29.73 9.14 42.23
C ALA A 515 -30.56 9.45 43.49
N THR A 516 -29.93 10.03 44.53
CA THR A 516 -30.63 10.33 45.80
C THR A 516 -31.30 11.71 45.80
N GLN A 517 -30.92 12.63 44.91
CA GLN A 517 -31.56 13.95 44.79
C GLN A 517 -32.77 13.99 43.84
N LEU A 518 -32.91 13.01 42.94
CA LEU A 518 -34.05 12.90 42.02
C LEU A 518 -35.19 11.98 42.52
N ALA A 519 -35.02 11.35 43.68
CA ALA A 519 -36.07 10.55 44.34
C ALA A 519 -36.77 11.29 45.51
N GLY A 520 -36.45 12.57 45.73
CA GLY A 520 -36.93 13.37 46.87
C GLY A 520 -37.95 14.48 46.53
N GLU A 521 -38.30 14.68 45.26
CA GLU A 521 -39.23 15.74 44.81
C GLU A 521 -40.48 15.18 44.10
N GLU A 522 -40.96 14.00 44.50
CA GLU A 522 -42.36 13.61 44.32
C GLU A 522 -43.01 13.38 45.70
N ARG A 523 -43.50 14.47 46.29
CA ARG A 523 -44.59 14.47 47.28
C ARG A 523 -45.51 15.65 47.03
#